data_AF-A0A4Y2RMY8-F1
#
_entry.id   AF-A0A4Y2RMY8-F1
#
_cell.length_a   1.000
_cell.length_b   1.000
_cell.length_c   1.000
_cell.angle_alpha   90.00
_cell.angle_beta   90.00
_cell.angle_gamma   90.00
#
_symmetry.space_group_name_H-M   'P 1'
#
loop_
_entity.id
_entity.type
_entity.pdbx_description
1 polymer ?
#
loop_
_entity_poly.entity_id
_entity_poly.type
_entity_poly.pdbx_seq_one_letter_code
_entity_poly.pdbx_strand_id
1 'polypeptide(L)'
;MDIDVLFDHLLACKTNDHLIFLQLELELPIPDLVSTLIPFLQAYSKLKCLQLFIVYPANGIVFFMESWLENQPESLMKVFIDISGVEDERDYKILMNLTSEYVSRLELVRLNVEVDLNF
;
A
#
# COMPACT_ATOMS: atom_id res chain seq x y z
N MET A 1 6.52 4.51 16.70
CA MET A 1 7.48 5.26 15.87
C MET A 1 6.67 5.81 14.72
N ASP A 2 6.74 7.12 14.50
CA ASP A 2 6.00 7.73 13.40
C ASP A 2 6.56 7.20 12.07
N ILE A 3 5.67 6.78 11.17
CA ILE A 3 6.06 6.15 9.90
C ILE A 3 6.92 7.10 9.05
N ASP A 4 6.67 8.40 9.15
CA ASP A 4 7.41 9.43 8.43
C ASP A 4 8.87 9.47 8.88
N VAL A 5 9.13 9.31 10.18
CA VAL A 5 10.49 9.24 10.73
C VAL A 5 11.22 7.99 10.23
N LEU A 6 10.51 6.86 10.09
CA LEU A 6 11.08 5.65 9.50
C LEU A 6 11.46 5.87 8.03
N PHE A 7 10.56 6.45 7.24
CA PHE A 7 10.80 6.73 5.83
C PHE A 7 11.96 7.70 5.62
N ASP A 8 12.00 8.80 6.39
CA ASP A 8 13.11 9.75 6.38
C ASP A 8 14.44 9.08 6.75
N HIS A 9 14.43 8.20 7.75
CA HIS A 9 15.63 7.46 8.15
C HIS A 9 16.12 6.50 7.06
N LEU A 10 15.21 5.77 6.42
CA LEU A 10 15.54 4.87 5.31
C LEU A 10 16.10 5.64 4.11
N LEU A 11 15.50 6.79 3.76
CA LEU A 11 16.01 7.68 2.72
C LEU A 11 17.41 8.21 3.04
N ALA A 12 17.67 8.58 4.31
CA ALA A 12 18.98 9.03 4.76
C ALA A 12 20.06 7.93 4.67
N CYS A 13 19.66 6.65 4.75
CA CYS A 13 20.56 5.51 4.56
C CYS A 13 21.05 5.33 3.11
N LYS A 14 20.50 6.07 2.14
CA LYS A 14 20.85 6.00 0.71
C LYS A 14 20.74 4.58 0.12
N THR A 15 19.74 3.82 0.57
CA THR A 15 19.45 2.47 0.08
C THR A 15 18.58 2.48 -1.19
N ASN A 16 18.38 3.65 -1.77
CA ASN A 16 17.49 3.98 -2.88
C ASN A 16 17.67 3.02 -4.08
N ASP A 17 18.92 2.65 -4.35
CA ASP A 17 19.30 1.77 -5.48
C ASP A 17 19.38 0.28 -5.11
N HIS A 18 18.99 -0.10 -3.89
CA HIS A 18 19.16 -1.44 -3.35
C HIS A 18 17.87 -2.04 -2.77
N LEU A 19 16.91 -1.22 -2.37
CA LEU A 19 15.62 -1.70 -1.88
C LEU A 19 14.76 -2.19 -3.06
N ILE A 20 14.57 -3.51 -3.16
CA ILE A 20 13.77 -4.15 -4.22
C ILE A 20 12.40 -4.56 -3.70
N PHE A 21 12.30 -4.82 -2.40
CA PHE A 21 11.12 -5.32 -1.72
C PHE A 21 10.95 -4.57 -0.41
N LEU A 22 9.73 -4.13 -0.12
CA LEU A 22 9.36 -3.52 1.14
C LEU A 22 8.12 -4.23 1.70
N GLN A 23 8.18 -4.57 2.98
CA GLN A 23 7.05 -5.08 3.73
C GLN A 23 6.79 -4.15 4.92
N LEU A 24 5.54 -3.76 5.10
CA LEU A 24 5.08 -2.92 6.20
C LEU A 24 3.91 -3.61 6.89
N GLU A 25 3.95 -3.61 8.21
CA GLU A 25 2.85 -4.03 9.07
C GLU A 25 2.31 -2.78 9.78
N LEU A 26 1.01 -2.54 9.63
CA LEU A 26 0.36 -1.28 9.96
C LEU A 26 -0.88 -1.53 10.82
N GLU A 27 -0.87 -0.97 12.02
CA GLU A 27 -2.06 -0.79 12.85
C GLU A 27 -2.60 0.63 12.58
N LEU A 28 -3.73 0.74 11.88
CA LEU A 28 -4.33 2.02 11.44
C LEU A 28 -5.18 2.69 12.56
N PRO A 29 -5.44 4.02 12.52
CA PRO A 29 -5.42 4.89 11.33
C PRO A 29 -4.30 5.93 11.35
N ILE A 30 -3.49 5.97 10.28
CA ILE A 30 -2.59 7.10 10.01
C ILE A 30 -3.25 7.91 8.88
N PRO A 31 -3.87 9.07 9.17
CA PRO A 31 -4.60 9.87 8.18
C PRO A 31 -3.75 10.28 6.97
N ASP A 32 -2.42 10.33 7.12
CA ASP A 32 -1.51 10.92 6.15
C ASP A 32 -0.52 9.92 5.53
N LEU A 33 -0.68 8.61 5.75
CA LEU A 33 0.28 7.62 5.26
C LEU A 33 0.41 7.63 3.72
N VAL A 34 -0.65 7.97 2.98
CA VAL A 34 -0.57 8.13 1.52
C VAL A 34 0.38 9.26 1.15
N SER A 35 0.32 10.38 1.88
CA SER A 35 1.13 11.57 1.60
C SER A 35 2.62 11.34 1.82
N THR A 36 3.00 10.38 2.67
CA THR A 36 4.41 10.08 2.97
C THR A 36 4.91 8.81 2.29
N LEU A 37 4.07 7.78 2.17
CA LEU A 37 4.41 6.54 1.48
C LEU A 37 4.61 6.78 -0.02
N ILE A 38 3.75 7.53 -0.70
CA ILE A 38 3.84 7.66 -2.17
C ILE A 38 5.15 8.34 -2.60
N PRO A 39 5.55 9.51 -2.04
CA PRO A 39 6.85 10.09 -2.33
C PRO A 39 8.01 9.18 -1.92
N PHE A 40 7.88 8.48 -0.80
CA PHE A 40 8.87 7.49 -0.38
C PHE A 40 9.06 6.42 -1.46
N LEU A 41 7.99 5.75 -1.92
CA LEU A 41 8.06 4.73 -2.96
C LEU A 41 8.68 5.27 -4.26
N GLN A 42 8.35 6.50 -4.64
CA GLN A 42 8.91 7.17 -5.83
C GLN A 42 10.42 7.42 -5.72
N ALA A 43 10.96 7.61 -4.51
CA ALA A 43 12.39 7.80 -4.30
C ALA A 43 13.21 6.50 -4.49
N TYR A 44 12.59 5.32 -4.46
CA TYR A 44 13.26 4.03 -4.65
C TYR A 44 13.08 3.50 -6.06
N SER A 45 14.00 3.90 -6.94
CA SER A 45 14.02 3.53 -8.38
C SER A 45 14.07 2.03 -8.68
N LYS A 46 14.37 1.18 -7.68
CA LYS A 46 14.44 -0.28 -7.84
C LYS A 46 13.41 -1.05 -7.01
N LEU A 47 12.52 -0.36 -6.31
CA LEU A 47 11.48 -1.02 -5.51
C LEU A 47 10.44 -1.62 -6.44
N LYS A 48 10.40 -2.95 -6.52
CA LYS A 48 9.51 -3.70 -7.41
C LYS A 48 8.26 -4.21 -6.71
N CYS A 49 8.37 -4.48 -5.41
CA CYS A 49 7.30 -5.13 -4.66
C CYS A 49 7.07 -4.47 -3.31
N LEU A 50 5.79 -4.21 -3.02
CA LEU A 50 5.30 -3.71 -1.74
C LEU A 50 4.35 -4.74 -1.13
N GLN A 51 4.52 -5.03 0.16
CA GLN A 51 3.55 -5.79 0.96
C GLN A 51 3.04 -4.93 2.11
N LEU A 52 1.73 -4.86 2.26
CA LEU A 52 1.05 -4.15 3.33
C LEU A 52 0.23 -5.15 4.14
N PHE A 53 0.54 -5.31 5.41
CA PHE A 53 -0.27 -6.04 6.37
C PHE A 53 -1.00 -5.02 7.23
N ILE A 54 -2.33 -5.06 7.23
CA ILE A 54 -3.18 -4.04 7.82
C ILE A 54 -4.12 -4.72 8.81
N VAL A 55 -4.12 -4.23 10.06
CA VAL A 55 -5.16 -4.59 11.02
C VAL A 55 -6.35 -3.64 10.84
N TYR A 56 -7.56 -4.19 10.71
CA TYR A 56 -8.80 -3.43 10.55
C TYR A 56 -8.94 -2.37 11.66
N PRO A 57 -9.33 -1.12 11.35
CA PRO A 57 -9.96 -0.66 10.11
C PRO A 57 -9.01 -0.24 8.98
N ALA A 58 -9.33 -0.66 7.74
CA ALA A 58 -8.55 -0.38 6.53
C ALA A 58 -8.99 0.89 5.77
N ASN A 59 -9.50 1.90 6.47
CA ASN A 59 -10.13 3.09 5.89
C ASN A 59 -9.22 3.92 4.95
N GLY A 60 -7.89 3.67 5.00
CA GLY A 60 -6.89 4.33 4.16
C GLY A 60 -6.62 3.63 2.82
N ILE A 61 -7.06 2.38 2.62
CA ILE A 61 -6.59 1.56 1.50
C ILE A 61 -7.01 2.10 0.14
N VAL A 62 -8.21 2.70 0.09
CA VAL A 62 -8.78 3.31 -1.11
C VAL A 62 -7.90 4.44 -1.62
N PHE A 63 -7.41 5.28 -0.70
CA PHE A 63 -6.56 6.41 -1.05
C PHE A 63 -5.19 5.97 -1.60
N PHE A 64 -4.64 4.83 -1.15
CA PHE A 64 -3.44 4.25 -1.77
C PHE A 64 -3.72 3.81 -3.22
N MET A 65 -4.81 3.09 -3.42
CA MET A 65 -5.19 2.59 -4.74
C MET A 65 -5.49 3.74 -5.72
N GLU A 66 -6.17 4.79 -5.25
CA GLU A 66 -6.38 6.03 -6.02
C GLU A 66 -5.06 6.70 -6.37
N SER A 67 -4.18 6.88 -5.38
CA SER A 67 -2.89 7.52 -5.62
C SER A 67 -2.01 6.72 -6.58
N TRP A 68 -2.10 5.39 -6.62
CA TRP A 68 -1.37 4.58 -7.60
C TRP A 68 -1.95 4.69 -9.01
N LEU A 69 -3.26 4.95 -9.17
CA LEU A 69 -3.84 5.22 -10.47
C LEU A 69 -3.38 6.57 -11.05
N GLU A 70 -3.21 7.57 -10.19
CA GLU A 70 -2.79 8.92 -10.60
C GLU A 70 -1.28 9.08 -10.69
N ASN A 71 -0.54 8.50 -9.74
CA ASN A 71 0.89 8.74 -9.49
C ASN A 71 1.63 7.44 -9.20
N GLN A 72 1.48 6.44 -10.09
CA GLN A 72 2.16 5.15 -9.97
C GLN A 72 3.69 5.32 -9.84
N PRO A 73 4.34 4.76 -8.81
CA PRO A 73 5.80 4.70 -8.76
C PRO A 73 6.35 3.85 -9.92
N GLU A 74 7.26 4.41 -10.71
CA GLU A 74 7.71 3.82 -11.99
C GLU A 74 8.26 2.39 -11.86
N SER A 75 8.95 2.09 -10.76
CA SER A 75 9.56 0.78 -10.53
C SER A 75 8.63 -0.26 -9.93
N LEU A 76 7.49 0.18 -9.36
CA LEU A 76 6.59 -0.68 -8.59
C LEU A 76 5.76 -1.55 -9.54
N MET A 77 5.92 -2.86 -9.43
CA MET A 77 5.28 -3.84 -10.31
C MET A 77 4.21 -4.65 -9.60
N LYS A 78 4.43 -4.97 -8.31
CA LYS A 78 3.53 -5.82 -7.53
C LYS A 78 3.23 -5.21 -6.17
N VAL A 79 1.96 -5.18 -5.79
CA VAL A 79 1.50 -4.86 -4.45
C VAL A 79 0.69 -6.03 -3.90
N PHE A 80 0.98 -6.42 -2.68
CA PHE A 80 0.16 -7.36 -1.92
C PHE A 80 -0.39 -6.67 -0.68
N ILE A 81 -1.69 -6.80 -0.44
CA ILE A 81 -2.37 -6.19 0.69
C ILE A 81 -3.09 -7.29 1.45
N ASP A 82 -2.74 -7.46 2.71
CA ASP A 82 -3.44 -8.34 3.64
C ASP A 82 -4.18 -7.46 4.66
N ILE A 83 -5.50 -7.65 4.78
CA ILE A 83 -6.32 -6.94 5.76
C ILE A 83 -6.90 -7.98 6.72
N SER A 84 -6.58 -7.87 8.00
CA SER A 84 -7.00 -8.80 9.05
C SER A 84 -7.99 -8.16 10.03
N GLY A 85 -8.83 -8.97 10.66
CA GLY A 85 -9.74 -8.54 11.72
C GLY A 85 -11.04 -7.89 11.21
N VAL A 86 -11.49 -8.25 10.01
CA VAL A 86 -12.75 -7.75 9.44
C VAL A 86 -13.93 -8.59 9.96
N GLU A 87 -14.39 -8.29 11.17
CA GLU A 87 -15.41 -9.11 11.86
C GLU A 87 -16.85 -8.92 11.33
N ASP A 88 -17.20 -7.72 10.81
CA ASP A 88 -18.54 -7.44 10.27
C ASP A 88 -18.65 -7.88 8.80
N GLU A 89 -19.62 -8.77 8.52
CA GLU A 89 -19.83 -9.33 7.18
C GLU A 89 -20.18 -8.26 6.12
N ARG A 90 -20.84 -7.17 6.51
CA ARG A 90 -21.17 -6.08 5.59
C ARG A 90 -19.91 -5.28 5.27
N ASP A 91 -19.10 -4.97 6.27
CA ASP A 91 -17.81 -4.28 6.09
C ASP A 91 -16.88 -5.13 5.19
N TYR A 92 -16.83 -6.44 5.42
CA TYR A 92 -16.12 -7.39 4.54
C TYR A 92 -16.58 -7.29 3.09
N LYS A 93 -17.90 -7.37 2.84
CA LYS A 93 -18.45 -7.29 1.48
C LYS A 93 -18.19 -5.94 0.83
N ILE A 94 -18.27 -4.85 1.59
CA ILE A 94 -17.98 -3.50 1.10
C ILE A 94 -16.51 -3.40 0.70
N LEU A 95 -15.60 -3.81 1.58
CA LEU A 95 -14.16 -3.83 1.29
C LEU A 95 -13.84 -4.69 0.07
N MET A 96 -14.38 -5.91 0.01
CA MET A 96 -14.15 -6.84 -1.10
C MET A 96 -14.60 -6.28 -2.45
N ASN A 97 -15.80 -5.69 -2.50
CA ASN A 97 -16.32 -5.10 -3.74
C ASN A 97 -15.47 -3.91 -4.17
N LEU A 98 -15.10 -3.05 -3.21
CA LEU A 98 -14.33 -1.85 -3.48
C LEU A 98 -12.90 -2.18 -3.92
N THR A 99 -12.19 -3.06 -3.21
CA THR A 99 -10.83 -3.46 -3.59
C THR A 99 -10.82 -4.16 -4.95
N SER A 100 -11.80 -5.00 -5.27
CA SER A 100 -11.95 -5.65 -6.58
C SER A 100 -12.09 -4.63 -7.73
N GLU A 101 -12.87 -3.57 -7.53
CA GLU A 101 -13.00 -2.48 -8.51
C GLU A 101 -11.66 -1.80 -8.78
N TYR A 102 -10.92 -1.44 -7.73
CA TYR A 102 -9.62 -0.78 -7.88
C TYR A 102 -8.54 -1.70 -8.43
N VAL A 103 -8.49 -2.97 -8.03
CA VAL A 103 -7.56 -3.96 -8.60
C VAL A 103 -7.75 -4.05 -10.11
N SER A 104 -8.99 -4.16 -10.58
CA SER A 104 -9.31 -4.20 -12.01
C SER A 104 -8.82 -2.94 -12.75
N ARG A 105 -8.89 -1.76 -12.12
CA ARG A 105 -8.40 -0.50 -12.69
C ARG A 105 -6.87 -0.42 -12.68
N LEU A 106 -6.23 -0.93 -11.63
CA LEU A 106 -4.77 -0.91 -11.46
C LEU A 106 -4.07 -1.87 -12.43
N GLU A 107 -4.72 -2.99 -12.78
CA GLU A 107 -4.24 -3.88 -13.84
C GLU A 107 -4.14 -3.16 -15.20
N LEU A 108 -5.06 -2.22 -15.50
CA LEU A 108 -5.02 -1.44 -16.75
C LEU A 108 -3.79 -0.53 -16.84
N VAL A 109 -3.27 -0.08 -15.69
CA VAL A 109 -2.00 0.68 -15.60
C VAL A 109 -0.79 -0.22 -15.32
N ARG A 110 -0.96 -1.56 -15.46
CA ARG A 110 0.08 -2.57 -15.30
C ARG A 110 0.66 -2.67 -13.88
N LEU A 111 -0.08 -2.25 -12.87
CA LEU A 111 0.24 -2.54 -11.48
C LEU A 111 -0.51 -3.80 -11.05
N ASN A 112 0.22 -4.88 -10.74
CA ASN A 112 -0.40 -6.10 -10.23
C ASN A 112 -0.69 -5.93 -8.73
N VAL A 113 -1.97 -5.91 -8.36
CA VAL A 113 -2.40 -5.77 -6.97
C VAL A 113 -3.21 -6.98 -6.55
N GLU A 114 -2.75 -7.64 -5.48
CA GLU A 114 -3.44 -8.76 -4.84
C GLU A 114 -3.91 -8.31 -3.45
N VAL A 115 -5.17 -8.60 -3.11
CA VAL A 115 -5.78 -8.21 -1.83
C VAL A 115 -6.41 -9.42 -1.18
N ASP A 116 -5.94 -9.76 0.02
CA ASP A 116 -6.49 -10.80 0.87
C ASP A 116 -7.21 -10.16 2.06
N LEU A 117 -8.47 -10.56 2.27
CA LEU A 117 -9.30 -10.13 3.39
C LEU A 117 -9.48 -11.31 4.33
N ASN A 118 -8.91 -11.20 5.53
CA ASN A 118 -8.95 -12.23 6.55
C ASN A 118 -10.04 -11.92 7.59
N PHE A 119 -10.92 -12.90 7.77
CA PHE A 119 -12.01 -12.91 8.73
C PHE A 119 -11.52 -13.31 10.13
#